data_AF-A0A672M8J7-F1
#
_entry.id   AF-A0A672M8J7-F1
#
_cell.length_a   1.000
_cell.length_b   1.000
_cell.length_c   1.000
_cell.angle_alpha   90.00
_cell.angle_beta   90.00
_cell.angle_gamma   90.00
#
_symmetry.space_group_name_H-M   'P 1'
#
loop_
_entity.id
_entity.type
_entity.pdbx_description
1 polymer ?
#
loop_
_entity_poly.entity_id
_entity_poly.type
_entity_poly.pdbx_seq_one_letter_code
_entity_poly.pdbx_strand_id
1 'polypeptide(L)'
;SSWIKHFTFVVLDLTFGAGGHLMAILQSVPGITVVAADRDPTVFQMAQHLAEEYLGRVKPVLGRFSELNNLLPALGFGPGGVDAALLDAGCSSMQMDSAERDFSLSKNGLLDMRMDGDRYPDMPCTADVVNALDQQALASVLAEYGEEWHTRKIAAAIAQAHSIYPIGRTLQLASIVAGTPLNNSLH
;
A
#
# COMPACT_ATOMS: atom_id res chain seq x y z
N SER A 1 -41.80 -22.75 4.90
CA SER A 1 -40.56 -22.88 5.70
C SER A 1 -39.45 -22.09 5.04
N SER A 2 -39.30 -20.80 5.35
CA SER A 2 -38.20 -19.97 4.81
C SER A 2 -38.07 -18.68 5.63
N TRP A 3 -37.47 -18.77 6.83
CA TRP A 3 -37.18 -17.59 7.66
C TRP A 3 -35.85 -17.67 8.43
N ILE A 4 -34.99 -18.63 8.12
CA ILE A 4 -33.62 -18.60 8.66
C ILE A 4 -32.80 -17.71 7.73
N LYS A 5 -32.79 -16.40 8.00
CA LYS A 5 -31.68 -15.56 7.55
C LYS A 5 -30.44 -16.14 8.21
N HIS A 6 -29.57 -16.76 7.42
CA HIS A 6 -28.25 -17.12 7.91
C HIS A 6 -27.56 -15.79 8.23
N PHE A 7 -27.43 -15.48 9.52
CA PHE A 7 -26.61 -14.36 9.97
C PHE A 7 -25.16 -14.80 9.80
N THR A 8 -24.62 -14.50 8.62
CA THR A 8 -23.20 -14.66 8.35
C THR A 8 -22.51 -13.40 8.84
N PHE A 9 -21.60 -13.54 9.80
CA PHE A 9 -20.77 -12.44 10.26
C PHE A 9 -19.77 -12.05 9.15
N VAL A 10 -19.70 -10.77 8.82
CA VAL A 10 -18.92 -10.23 7.72
C VAL A 10 -17.81 -9.32 8.25
N VAL A 11 -16.56 -9.67 7.94
CA VAL A 11 -15.38 -8.85 8.24
C VAL A 11 -14.84 -8.25 6.95
N LEU A 12 -14.57 -6.95 6.96
CA LEU A 12 -13.87 -6.26 5.89
C LEU A 12 -12.39 -6.12 6.25
N ASP A 13 -11.52 -6.86 5.58
CA ASP A 13 -10.08 -6.63 5.63
C ASP A 13 -9.74 -5.57 4.57
N LEU A 14 -9.41 -4.38 5.04
CA LEU A 14 -9.12 -3.25 4.18
C LEU A 14 -7.75 -3.39 3.52
N THR A 15 -6.82 -4.12 4.11
CA THR A 15 -5.41 -4.14 3.69
C THR A 15 -4.95 -5.60 3.59
N PHE A 16 -5.62 -6.36 2.73
CA PHE A 16 -5.46 -7.81 2.68
C PHE A 16 -3.99 -8.25 2.60
N GLY A 17 -3.17 -7.58 1.79
CA GLY A 17 -1.74 -7.84 1.71
C GLY A 17 -1.44 -9.32 1.42
N ALA A 18 -0.64 -9.98 2.28
CA ALA A 18 -0.32 -11.40 2.12
C ALA A 18 -1.42 -12.35 2.64
N GLY A 19 -2.50 -11.82 3.21
CA GLY A 19 -3.62 -12.59 3.74
C GLY A 19 -3.42 -13.20 5.12
N GLY A 20 -2.34 -12.86 5.85
CA GLY A 20 -2.04 -13.44 7.16
C GLY A 20 -3.16 -13.24 8.19
N HIS A 21 -3.67 -12.02 8.32
CA HIS A 21 -4.78 -11.72 9.23
C HIS A 21 -6.08 -12.40 8.80
N LEU A 22 -6.44 -12.28 7.52
CA LEU A 22 -7.62 -12.92 6.96
C LEU A 22 -7.61 -14.44 7.16
N MET A 23 -6.47 -15.10 6.96
CA MET A 23 -6.31 -16.53 7.18
C MET A 23 -6.51 -16.92 8.64
N ALA A 24 -5.94 -16.15 9.58
CA ALA A 24 -6.15 -16.37 11.01
C ALA A 24 -7.64 -16.25 11.39
N ILE A 25 -8.36 -15.29 10.80
CA ILE A 25 -9.80 -15.10 11.00
C ILE A 25 -10.60 -16.28 10.42
N LEU A 26 -10.34 -16.67 9.17
CA LEU A 26 -11.01 -17.79 8.51
C LEU A 26 -10.86 -19.11 9.27
N GLN A 27 -9.68 -19.36 9.84
CA GLN A 27 -9.37 -20.56 10.61
C GLN A 27 -10.02 -20.53 11.99
N SER A 28 -10.12 -19.35 12.62
CA SER A 28 -10.64 -19.21 13.98
C SER A 28 -12.17 -19.18 14.05
N VAL A 29 -12.86 -18.69 13.01
CA VAL A 29 -14.31 -18.47 13.03
C VAL A 29 -15.00 -19.25 11.90
N PRO A 30 -15.57 -20.44 12.19
CA PRO A 30 -16.35 -21.20 11.23
C PRO A 30 -17.53 -20.39 10.68
N GLY A 31 -17.74 -20.44 9.37
CA GLY A 31 -18.86 -19.76 8.71
C GLY A 31 -18.72 -18.26 8.52
N ILE A 32 -17.63 -17.62 8.97
CA ILE A 32 -17.37 -16.21 8.72
C ILE A 32 -17.21 -15.94 7.22
N THR A 33 -17.69 -14.78 6.77
CA THR A 33 -17.35 -14.21 5.47
C THR A 33 -16.38 -13.05 5.65
N VAL A 34 -15.36 -13.01 4.79
CA VAL A 34 -14.34 -11.97 4.77
C VAL A 34 -14.35 -11.30 3.39
N VAL A 35 -14.38 -9.97 3.39
CA VAL A 35 -14.15 -9.15 2.21
C VAL A 35 -12.69 -8.75 2.22
N ALA A 36 -11.93 -9.24 1.25
CA ALA A 36 -10.50 -9.01 1.12
C ALA A 36 -10.26 -7.86 0.13
N ALA A 37 -10.13 -6.64 0.64
CA ALA A 37 -9.88 -5.46 -0.18
C ALA A 37 -8.38 -5.15 -0.25
N ASP A 38 -7.91 -4.83 -1.46
CA ASP A 38 -6.61 -4.22 -1.66
C ASP A 38 -6.61 -3.41 -2.96
N ARG A 39 -5.80 -2.35 -3.02
CA ARG A 39 -5.63 -1.57 -4.25
C ARG A 39 -4.69 -2.24 -5.24
N ASP A 40 -3.79 -3.08 -4.73
CA ASP A 40 -2.73 -3.75 -5.47
C ASP A 40 -3.28 -4.96 -6.26
N PRO A 41 -3.18 -4.95 -7.60
CA PRO A 41 -3.64 -6.06 -8.45
C PRO A 41 -2.96 -7.40 -8.14
N THR A 42 -1.69 -7.39 -7.73
CA THR A 42 -0.93 -8.62 -7.45
C THR A 42 -1.45 -9.31 -6.18
N VAL A 43 -1.75 -8.51 -5.16
CA VAL A 43 -2.38 -8.96 -3.93
C VAL A 43 -3.82 -9.42 -4.17
N PHE A 44 -4.56 -8.72 -5.03
CA PHE A 44 -5.91 -9.14 -5.42
C PHE A 44 -5.93 -10.54 -6.07
N GLN A 45 -4.94 -10.89 -6.90
CA GLN A 45 -4.83 -12.24 -7.47
C GLN A 45 -4.68 -13.30 -6.37
N MET A 46 -3.92 -13.02 -5.31
CA MET A 46 -3.79 -13.92 -4.16
C MET A 46 -5.14 -14.08 -3.43
N ALA A 47 -5.89 -12.99 -3.24
CA ALA A 47 -7.23 -13.05 -2.67
C ALA A 47 -8.19 -13.87 -3.54
N GLN A 48 -8.09 -13.77 -4.87
CA GLN A 48 -8.88 -14.59 -5.79
C GLN A 48 -8.59 -16.08 -5.61
N HIS A 49 -7.32 -16.46 -5.50
CA HIS A 49 -6.97 -17.86 -5.25
C HIS A 49 -7.52 -18.36 -3.91
N LEU A 50 -7.41 -17.56 -2.84
CA LEU A 50 -8.03 -17.88 -1.55
C LEU A 50 -9.56 -18.05 -1.65
N ALA A 51 -10.23 -17.29 -2.52
CA ALA A 51 -11.67 -17.42 -2.73
C ALA A 51 -12.07 -18.72 -3.42
N GLU A 52 -11.18 -19.31 -4.21
CA GLU A 52 -11.38 -20.66 -4.78
C GLU A 52 -11.25 -21.74 -3.69
N GLU A 53 -10.32 -21.57 -2.75
CA GLU A 53 -10.13 -22.49 -1.61
C GLU A 53 -11.26 -22.41 -0.58
N TYR A 54 -11.73 -21.19 -0.28
CA TYR A 54 -12.75 -20.91 0.73
C TYR A 54 -14.06 -20.45 0.10
N LEU A 55 -14.65 -21.34 -0.71
CA LEU A 55 -15.86 -21.07 -1.50
C LEU A 55 -16.97 -20.43 -0.65
N GLY A 56 -17.41 -19.25 -1.11
CA GLY A 56 -18.49 -18.49 -0.47
C GLY A 56 -18.09 -17.69 0.77
N ARG A 57 -16.89 -17.92 1.33
CA ARG A 57 -16.42 -17.25 2.56
C ARG A 57 -15.45 -16.10 2.28
N VAL A 58 -14.74 -16.09 1.15
CA VAL A 58 -13.85 -14.98 0.78
C VAL A 58 -14.43 -14.22 -0.40
N LYS A 59 -14.45 -12.88 -0.30
CA LYS A 59 -14.91 -11.95 -1.33
C LYS A 59 -13.78 -10.98 -1.70
N PRO A 60 -13.01 -11.25 -2.76
CA PRO A 60 -11.93 -10.38 -3.20
C PRO A 60 -12.46 -9.06 -3.75
N VAL A 61 -11.78 -7.95 -3.44
CA VAL A 61 -12.11 -6.61 -3.95
C VAL A 61 -10.84 -5.89 -4.36
N LEU A 62 -10.76 -5.52 -5.64
CA LEU A 62 -9.70 -4.67 -6.16
C LEU A 62 -10.14 -3.21 -6.10
N GLY A 63 -9.54 -2.40 -5.21
CA GLY A 63 -9.97 -1.03 -5.00
C GLY A 63 -9.27 -0.33 -3.83
N ARG A 64 -9.30 0.99 -3.84
CA ARG A 64 -8.83 1.80 -2.71
C ARG A 64 -9.88 1.80 -1.60
N PHE A 65 -9.45 2.02 -0.36
CA PHE A 65 -10.39 2.02 0.78
C PHE A 65 -11.43 3.14 0.65
N SER A 66 -11.03 4.26 0.03
CA SER A 66 -11.91 5.38 -0.30
C SER A 66 -13.01 5.04 -1.32
N GLU A 67 -12.86 3.95 -2.08
CA GLU A 67 -13.80 3.50 -3.12
C GLU A 67 -14.82 2.49 -2.58
N LEU A 68 -14.64 1.98 -1.35
CA LEU A 68 -15.40 0.84 -0.84
C LEU A 68 -16.90 1.09 -0.68
N ASN A 69 -17.31 2.34 -0.46
CA ASN A 69 -18.73 2.71 -0.45
C ASN A 69 -19.42 2.37 -1.78
N ASN A 70 -18.69 2.36 -2.89
CA ASN A 70 -19.20 2.01 -4.21
C ASN A 70 -18.98 0.52 -4.56
N LEU A 71 -17.92 -0.09 -4.01
CA LEU A 71 -17.54 -1.48 -4.33
C LEU A 71 -18.33 -2.52 -3.53
N LEU A 72 -18.63 -2.26 -2.25
CA LEU A 72 -19.36 -3.20 -1.38
C LEU A 72 -20.78 -3.52 -1.87
N PRO A 73 -21.58 -2.55 -2.34
CA PRO A 73 -22.92 -2.84 -2.88
C PRO A 73 -22.89 -3.81 -4.06
N ALA A 74 -21.86 -3.77 -4.91
CA ALA A 74 -21.73 -4.69 -6.05
C ALA A 74 -21.51 -6.15 -5.62
N LEU A 75 -21.07 -6.37 -4.38
CA LEU A 75 -20.90 -7.69 -3.77
C LEU A 75 -22.15 -8.13 -2.97
N GLY A 76 -23.20 -7.32 -2.95
CA GLY A 76 -24.42 -7.56 -2.18
C GLY A 76 -24.38 -7.03 -0.75
N PHE A 77 -23.36 -6.25 -0.36
CA PHE A 77 -23.27 -5.63 0.96
C PHE A 77 -23.78 -4.19 0.91
N GLY A 78 -24.99 -3.97 1.43
CA GLY A 78 -25.54 -2.63 1.63
C GLY A 78 -25.02 -1.94 2.90
N PRO A 79 -25.50 -0.72 3.21
CA PRO A 79 -25.21 -0.05 4.48
C PRO A 79 -25.55 -0.95 5.68
N GLY A 80 -24.61 -1.10 6.61
CA GLY A 80 -24.73 -2.01 7.75
C GLY A 80 -24.53 -3.50 7.44
N GLY A 81 -24.07 -3.83 6.22
CA GLY A 81 -23.77 -5.21 5.79
C GLY A 81 -22.38 -5.73 6.16
N VAL A 82 -21.62 -4.96 6.95
CA VAL A 82 -20.28 -5.32 7.46
C VAL A 82 -20.32 -5.19 8.98
N ASP A 83 -19.89 -6.24 9.68
CA ASP A 83 -19.94 -6.32 11.14
C ASP A 83 -18.63 -5.86 11.81
N ALA A 84 -17.50 -5.99 11.11
CA ALA A 84 -16.20 -5.52 11.58
C ALA A 84 -15.30 -5.11 10.41
N ALA A 85 -14.34 -4.23 10.67
CA ALA A 85 -13.32 -3.85 9.72
C ALA A 85 -11.92 -3.97 10.35
N LEU A 86 -10.96 -4.43 9.56
CA LEU A 86 -9.54 -4.48 9.89
C LEU A 86 -8.79 -3.54 8.95
N LEU A 87 -7.87 -2.75 9.49
CA LEU A 87 -6.96 -1.90 8.73
C LEU A 87 -5.56 -2.05 9.32
N ASP A 88 -4.63 -2.52 8.50
CA ASP A 88 -3.19 -2.53 8.75
C ASP A 88 -2.52 -1.54 7.79
N ALA A 89 -2.17 -0.36 8.30
CA ALA A 89 -1.61 0.72 7.50
C ALA A 89 -0.09 0.54 7.20
N GLY A 90 0.51 -0.59 7.57
CA GLY A 90 1.90 -0.90 7.27
C GLY A 90 2.12 -1.35 5.81
N CYS A 91 3.32 -1.12 5.28
CA CYS A 91 3.75 -1.78 4.05
C CYS A 91 3.93 -3.28 4.32
N SER A 92 3.40 -4.13 3.43
CA SER A 92 3.58 -5.58 3.56
C SER A 92 5.03 -5.97 3.29
N SER A 93 5.51 -7.04 3.92
CA SER A 93 6.85 -7.60 3.64
C SER A 93 7.05 -7.91 2.16
N MET A 94 6.00 -8.41 1.48
CA MET A 94 6.02 -8.69 0.04
C MET A 94 6.36 -7.45 -0.82
N GLN A 95 5.92 -6.27 -0.39
CA GLN A 95 6.25 -5.01 -1.08
C GLN A 95 7.72 -4.64 -0.90
N MET A 96 8.28 -4.80 0.31
CA MET A 96 9.66 -4.45 0.62
C MET A 96 10.70 -5.46 0.10
N ASP A 97 10.31 -6.75 0.01
CA ASP A 97 11.20 -7.85 -0.31
C ASP A 97 11.38 -8.11 -1.81
N SER A 98 10.60 -7.45 -2.69
CA SER A 98 10.72 -7.63 -4.14
C SER A 98 11.29 -6.38 -4.82
N ALA A 99 12.29 -6.59 -5.69
CA ALA A 99 12.88 -5.53 -6.50
C ALA A 99 11.88 -5.00 -7.54
N GLU A 100 11.02 -5.87 -8.06
CA GLU A 100 10.02 -5.58 -9.09
C GLU A 100 8.84 -4.78 -8.53
N ARG A 101 8.74 -4.66 -7.21
CA ARG A 101 7.72 -3.89 -6.51
C ARG A 101 8.14 -2.44 -6.30
N ASP A 102 9.41 -2.10 -6.56
CA ASP A 102 9.94 -0.74 -6.50
C ASP A 102 9.89 -0.04 -5.12
N PHE A 103 9.47 -0.75 -4.07
CA PHE A 103 9.50 -0.28 -2.66
C PHE A 103 10.77 -0.71 -1.90
N SER A 104 11.59 -1.59 -2.48
CA SER A 104 12.74 -2.15 -1.78
C SER A 104 13.83 -1.11 -1.54
N LEU A 105 14.31 -1.04 -0.28
CA LEU A 105 15.44 -0.19 0.11
C LEU A 105 16.81 -0.84 -0.13
N SER A 106 16.84 -2.17 -0.28
CA SER A 106 18.07 -2.96 -0.42
C SER A 106 18.24 -3.58 -1.80
N LYS A 107 17.17 -3.65 -2.60
CA LYS A 107 17.19 -4.14 -3.98
C LYS A 107 16.96 -3.00 -4.97
N ASN A 108 17.67 -3.05 -6.10
CA ASN A 108 17.58 -2.03 -7.13
C ASN A 108 16.37 -2.27 -8.04
N GLY A 109 15.43 -1.32 -8.06
CA GLY A 109 14.23 -1.31 -8.90
C GLY A 109 14.09 0.02 -9.66
N LEU A 110 12.97 0.19 -10.37
CA LEU A 110 12.54 1.51 -10.83
C LEU A 110 12.11 2.32 -9.62
N LEU A 111 12.18 3.64 -9.69
CA LEU A 111 11.69 4.50 -8.62
C LEU A 111 10.19 4.80 -8.82
N ASP A 112 9.34 3.77 -8.73
CA ASP A 112 7.89 3.92 -8.92
C ASP A 112 7.14 4.10 -7.59
N MET A 113 7.20 3.11 -6.71
CA MET A 113 6.53 3.05 -5.38
C MET A 113 5.00 3.27 -5.41
N ARG A 114 4.30 3.09 -6.54
CA ARG A 114 2.83 3.02 -6.57
C ARG A 114 2.37 1.59 -6.30
N MET A 115 1.41 1.41 -5.39
CA MET A 115 0.82 0.10 -5.11
C MET A 115 -0.09 -0.41 -6.25
N ASP A 116 -0.65 0.50 -7.05
CA ASP A 116 -1.60 0.22 -8.12
C ASP A 116 -1.20 0.93 -9.43
N GLY A 117 0.11 1.03 -9.70
CA GLY A 117 0.67 1.81 -10.82
C GLY A 117 0.06 1.44 -12.18
N ASP A 118 -0.12 0.15 -12.46
CA ASP A 118 -0.72 -0.32 -13.71
C ASP A 118 -2.18 0.11 -13.90
N ARG A 119 -2.91 0.34 -12.80
CA ARG A 119 -4.30 0.80 -12.84
C ARG A 119 -4.41 2.30 -13.09
N TYR A 120 -3.36 3.05 -12.79
CA TYR A 120 -3.34 4.51 -12.86
C TYR A 120 -2.02 5.01 -13.49
N PRO A 121 -1.75 4.67 -14.76
CA PRO A 121 -0.47 4.96 -15.41
C PRO A 121 -0.16 6.47 -15.44
N ASP A 122 -1.19 7.31 -15.54
CA ASP A 122 -1.06 8.77 -15.59
C ASP A 122 -0.84 9.43 -14.22
N MET A 123 -0.91 8.67 -13.11
CA MET A 123 -0.60 9.23 -11.79
C MET A 123 0.91 9.32 -11.57
N PRO A 124 1.43 10.43 -11.03
CA PRO A 124 2.85 10.58 -10.75
C PRO A 124 3.40 9.43 -9.90
N CYS A 125 4.50 8.85 -10.34
CA CYS A 125 5.29 7.92 -9.55
C CYS A 125 6.35 8.67 -8.73
N THR A 126 7.08 7.97 -7.85
CA THR A 126 8.10 8.63 -7.02
C THR A 126 9.19 9.29 -7.86
N ALA A 127 9.61 8.71 -8.98
CA ALA A 127 10.56 9.33 -9.90
C ALA A 127 10.03 10.69 -10.41
N ASP A 128 8.75 10.79 -10.77
CA ASP A 128 8.16 12.04 -11.23
C ASP A 128 8.20 13.10 -10.13
N VAL A 129 7.84 12.71 -8.90
CA VAL A 129 7.84 13.60 -7.74
C VAL A 129 9.24 14.10 -7.42
N VAL A 130 10.22 13.19 -7.28
CA VAL A 130 11.58 13.59 -6.88
C VAL A 130 12.29 14.39 -7.94
N ASN A 131 11.96 14.24 -9.22
CA ASN A 131 12.59 14.99 -10.31
C ASN A 131 11.88 16.31 -10.63
N ALA A 132 10.61 16.50 -10.23
CA ALA A 132 9.85 17.70 -10.53
C ALA A 132 9.79 18.73 -9.39
N LEU A 133 9.78 18.27 -8.13
CA LEU A 133 9.62 19.15 -6.98
C LEU A 133 10.91 19.91 -6.63
N ASP A 134 10.81 21.20 -6.33
CA ASP A 134 11.94 21.95 -5.80
C ASP A 134 12.31 21.52 -4.37
N GLN A 135 13.44 22.03 -3.88
CA GLN A 135 13.94 21.72 -2.53
C GLN A 135 12.91 22.03 -1.43
N GLN A 136 12.14 23.12 -1.55
CA GLN A 136 11.18 23.51 -0.51
C GLN A 136 10.01 22.55 -0.48
N ALA A 137 9.44 22.22 -1.64
CA ALA A 137 8.36 21.26 -1.77
C ALA A 137 8.79 19.85 -1.32
N LEU A 138 10.00 19.40 -1.70
CA LEU A 138 10.58 18.14 -1.22
C LEU A 138 10.70 18.12 0.31
N ALA A 139 11.22 19.21 0.91
CA ALA A 139 11.35 19.29 2.36
C ALA A 139 9.99 19.24 3.06
N SER A 140 8.96 19.88 2.49
CA SER A 140 7.59 19.82 3.01
C SER A 140 7.00 18.42 2.97
N VAL A 141 7.13 17.71 1.84
CA VAL A 141 6.66 16.31 1.72
C VAL A 141 7.36 15.40 2.73
N LEU A 142 8.69 15.51 2.83
CA LEU A 142 9.47 14.70 3.78
C LEU A 142 9.12 15.03 5.25
N ALA A 143 8.85 16.30 5.56
CA ALA A 143 8.49 16.71 6.92
C ALA A 143 7.09 16.26 7.32
N GLU A 144 6.13 16.30 6.40
CA GLU A 144 4.75 15.90 6.65
C GLU A 144 4.62 14.37 6.80
N TYR A 145 5.33 13.60 5.98
CA TYR A 145 5.11 12.16 5.87
C TYR A 145 6.28 11.27 6.31
N GLY A 146 7.48 11.81 6.47
CA GLY A 146 8.71 11.02 6.64
C GLY A 146 9.21 10.88 8.09
N GLU A 147 8.61 11.58 9.05
CA GLU A 147 9.04 11.61 10.47
C GLU A 147 10.55 11.87 10.66
N GLU A 148 11.18 12.58 9.72
CA GLU A 148 12.63 12.81 9.69
C GLU A 148 12.96 14.26 10.10
N TRP A 149 13.96 14.46 10.95
CA TRP A 149 14.35 15.79 11.39
C TRP A 149 15.22 16.54 10.37
N HIS A 150 15.96 15.81 9.53
CA HIS A 150 16.89 16.36 8.57
C HIS A 150 16.31 16.61 7.17
N THR A 151 14.99 16.79 7.08
CA THR A 151 14.24 16.95 5.82
C THR A 151 14.85 17.98 4.87
N ARG A 152 15.26 19.14 5.38
CA ARG A 152 15.88 20.20 4.56
C ARG A 152 17.20 19.78 3.91
N LYS A 153 18.03 19.02 4.62
CA LYS A 153 19.32 18.54 4.10
C LYS A 153 19.11 17.45 3.05
N ILE A 154 18.20 16.52 3.34
CA ILE A 154 17.85 15.44 2.42
C ILE A 154 17.21 16.01 1.14
N ALA A 155 16.26 16.94 1.28
CA ALA A 155 15.66 17.64 0.15
C ALA A 155 16.69 18.41 -0.69
N ALA A 156 17.67 19.06 -0.04
CA ALA A 156 18.76 19.73 -0.75
C ALA A 156 19.63 18.74 -1.55
N ALA A 157 19.94 17.57 -0.97
CA ALA A 157 20.71 16.54 -1.65
C ALA A 157 19.96 15.96 -2.85
N ILE A 158 18.65 15.69 -2.71
CA ILE A 158 17.78 15.23 -3.81
C ILE A 158 17.71 16.30 -4.91
N ALA A 159 17.45 17.55 -4.54
CA ALA A 159 17.36 18.67 -5.49
C ALA A 159 18.69 18.96 -6.19
N GLN A 160 19.82 18.75 -5.51
CA GLN A 160 21.12 18.84 -6.16
C GLN A 160 21.30 17.70 -7.16
N ALA A 161 21.02 16.46 -6.75
CA ALA A 161 21.22 15.29 -7.59
C ALA A 161 20.37 15.32 -8.86
N HIS A 162 19.07 15.64 -8.75
CA HIS A 162 18.17 15.64 -9.90
C HIS A 162 18.49 16.75 -10.93
N SER A 163 19.27 17.77 -10.53
CA SER A 163 19.62 18.91 -11.39
C SER A 163 20.75 18.56 -12.35
N ILE A 164 21.49 17.49 -12.02
CA ILE A 164 22.59 16.95 -12.81
C ILE A 164 22.07 15.83 -13.70
N TYR A 165 21.39 14.84 -13.12
CA TYR A 165 20.77 13.73 -13.86
C TYR A 165 19.48 13.26 -13.15
N PRO A 166 18.44 12.86 -13.91
CA PRO A 166 17.22 12.32 -13.34
C PRO A 166 17.49 11.11 -12.41
N ILE A 167 16.75 11.07 -11.30
CA ILE A 167 16.75 9.97 -10.34
C ILE A 167 15.70 8.97 -10.78
N GLY A 168 16.12 7.78 -11.22
CA GLY A 168 15.23 6.79 -11.81
C GLY A 168 15.17 5.44 -11.07
N ARG A 169 15.99 5.27 -10.02
CA ARG A 169 16.14 3.97 -9.34
C ARG A 169 16.14 4.08 -7.83
N THR A 170 15.65 3.04 -7.16
CA THR A 170 15.56 2.97 -5.69
C THR A 170 16.92 3.14 -5.02
N LEU A 171 17.95 2.40 -5.45
CA LEU A 171 19.28 2.52 -4.85
C LEU A 171 19.95 3.85 -5.15
N GLN A 172 19.61 4.52 -6.25
CA GLN A 172 20.12 5.86 -6.54
C GLN A 172 19.60 6.85 -5.51
N LEU A 173 18.28 6.85 -5.26
CA LEU A 173 17.67 7.68 -4.23
C LEU A 173 18.22 7.33 -2.83
N ALA A 174 18.28 6.05 -2.48
CA ALA A 174 18.83 5.59 -1.20
C ALA A 174 20.28 6.06 -0.99
N SER A 175 21.12 6.00 -2.04
CA SER A 175 22.52 6.46 -1.97
C SER A 175 22.62 7.97 -1.74
N ILE A 176 21.74 8.75 -2.37
CA ILE A 176 21.69 10.22 -2.17
C ILE A 176 21.32 10.54 -0.72
N VAL A 177 20.28 9.88 -0.19
CA VAL A 177 19.83 10.07 1.20
C VAL A 177 20.93 9.65 2.17
N ALA A 178 21.51 8.45 2.02
CA ALA A 178 22.56 7.93 2.90
C ALA A 178 23.86 8.74 2.83
N GLY A 179 24.18 9.32 1.66
CA GLY A 179 25.34 10.19 1.47
C GLY A 179 25.15 11.61 2.02
N THR A 180 23.95 11.97 2.50
CA THR A 180 23.67 13.30 3.04
C THR A 180 24.36 13.47 4.40
N PRO A 181 25.28 14.44 4.58
CA PRO A 181 25.97 14.65 5.84
C PRO A 181 25.02 15.23 6.91
N LEU A 182 24.53 14.33 7.76
CA LEU A 182 23.71 14.65 8.92
C LEU A 182 24.63 14.93 10.11
N ASN A 183 25.21 16.14 10.20
CA ASN A 183 25.93 16.52 11.41
C ASN A 183 24.99 16.43 12.62
N ASN A 184 25.22 15.45 13.49
CA ASN A 184 24.63 15.40 14.82
C ASN A 184 25.27 16.51 15.67
N SER A 185 24.64 17.69 15.67
CA SER A 185 24.85 18.68 16.73
C SER A 185 24.01 18.25 17.93
N LEU A 186 24.42 17.19 18.63
CA LEU A 186 23.95 16.93 19.98
C LEU A 186 24.67 17.92 20.90
N HIS A 187 23.95 18.96 21.31
CA HIS A 187 24.17 19.62 22.60
C HIS A 187 23.25 18.96 23.63
#